data_AF-A0A820R368-F1
#
_entry.id   AF-A0A820R368-F1
#
_cell.length_a   1.000
_cell.length_b   1.000
_cell.length_c   1.000
_cell.angle_alpha   90.00
_cell.angle_beta   90.00
_cell.angle_gamma   90.00
#
_symmetry.space_group_name_H-M   'P 1'
#
loop_
_entity.id
_entity.type
_entity.pdbx_description
1 polymer ?
#
loop_
_entity_poly.entity_id
_entity_poly.type
_entity_poly.pdbx_seq_one_letter_code
_entity_poly.pdbx_strand_id
1 'polypeptide(L)' 'TQLEGAQTNLFCAVSDDVISGKYYSDCHETELGNPHALDPERAREWWEYSEKMVSEKIKERQ' A
#
# COMPACT_ATOMS: atom_id res chain seq x y z
N THR A 1 -1.03 -11.26 20.55
CA THR A 1 -1.89 -12.39 20.14
C THR A 1 -1.84 -12.49 18.63
N GLN A 2 -1.53 -13.66 18.05
CA GLN A 2 -1.56 -13.87 16.59
C GLN A 2 -2.99 -13.85 16.00
N LEU A 3 -4.00 -13.79 16.86
CA LEU A 3 -5.42 -13.92 16.51
C LEU A 3 -5.90 -12.80 15.57
N GLU A 4 -5.36 -11.59 15.69
CA GLU A 4 -5.82 -10.40 14.94
C GLU A 4 -4.79 -9.91 13.90
N GLY A 5 -3.68 -10.63 13.72
CA GLY A 5 -2.53 -10.13 12.94
C GLY A 5 -2.80 -9.86 11.45
N ALA A 6 -3.83 -10.47 10.88
CA ALA A 6 -4.26 -10.27 9.49
C ALA A 6 -5.69 -9.71 9.38
N GLN A 7 -6.31 -9.31 10.49
CA GLN A 7 -7.73 -8.94 10.53
C GLN A 7 -8.04 -7.75 9.62
N THR A 8 -7.25 -6.67 9.71
CA THR A 8 -7.43 -5.48 8.86
C THR A 8 -7.22 -5.80 7.38
N ASN A 9 -6.24 -6.65 7.05
CA ASN A 9 -6.03 -7.08 5.67
C ASN A 9 -7.23 -7.86 5.13
N LEU A 10 -7.80 -8.74 5.95
CA LEU A 10 -9.00 -9.47 5.59
C LEU A 10 -10.18 -8.52 5.39
N PHE A 11 -10.39 -7.57 6.31
CA PHE A 11 -11.44 -6.55 6.20
C PHE A 11 -11.31 -5.76 4.89
N CYS A 12 -10.13 -5.24 4.57
CA CYS A 12 -9.87 -4.51 3.32
C CYS A 12 -10.10 -5.35 2.05
N ALA A 13 -9.94 -6.67 2.13
CA ALA A 13 -10.07 -7.57 0.98
C ALA A 13 -11.50 -8.04 0.72
N VAL A 14 -12.36 -8.12 1.75
CA VAL A 14 -13.68 -8.78 1.65
C VAL A 14 -14.87 -7.91 2.03
N SER A 15 -14.65 -6.80 2.73
CA SER A 15 -15.75 -5.94 3.19
C SER A 15 -16.20 -4.99 2.09
N ASP A 16 -17.52 -4.87 1.90
CA ASP A 16 -18.13 -3.89 1.01
C ASP A 16 -18.04 -2.45 1.55
N ASP A 17 -17.69 -2.28 2.84
CA ASP A 17 -17.58 -0.97 3.51
C ASP A 17 -16.24 -0.26 3.23
N VAL A 18 -15.35 -0.86 2.45
CA VAL A 18 -14.01 -0.34 2.17
C VAL A 18 -14.05 0.65 1.02
N ILE A 19 -13.48 1.84 1.25
CA ILE A 19 -13.39 2.92 0.28
C ILE A 19 -12.01 2.90 -0.37
N SER A 20 -11.99 2.83 -1.70
CA SER A 20 -10.75 2.87 -2.47
C SER A 20 -9.92 4.14 -2.19
N GLY A 21 -8.62 3.96 -1.97
CA GLY A 21 -7.68 5.05 -1.71
C GLY A 21 -7.60 5.51 -0.25
N LYS A 22 -8.35 4.90 0.67
CA LYS A 22 -8.27 5.16 2.10
C LYS A 22 -7.30 4.20 2.81
N TYR A 23 -6.79 4.64 3.96
CA TYR A 23 -5.94 3.84 4.84
C TYR A 23 -6.73 3.33 6.03
N TYR A 24 -6.50 2.08 6.44
CA TYR A 24 -7.26 1.42 7.50
C TYR A 24 -6.31 0.84 8.56
N SER A 25 -6.68 0.99 9.83
CA SER A 25 -6.06 0.37 11.01
C SER A 25 -7.15 -0.19 11.90
N ASP A 26 -6.93 -1.35 12.51
CA ASP A 26 -7.89 -2.01 13.40
C ASP A 26 -9.31 -2.13 12.80
N CYS A 27 -9.41 -2.41 11.50
CA CYS A 27 -10.65 -2.45 10.71
C CYS A 27 -11.44 -1.12 10.62
N HIS A 28 -10.79 0.03 10.85
CA HIS A 28 -11.40 1.35 10.73
C HIS A 28 -10.57 2.28 9.84
N GLU A 29 -11.24 3.19 9.12
CA GLU A 29 -10.53 4.25 8.39
C GLU A 29 -9.70 5.06 9.37
N THR A 30 -8.44 5.29 9.02
CA THR A 30 -7.48 6.01 9.87
C THR A 30 -6.69 6.99 9.03
N GLU A 31 -6.44 8.18 9.58
CA GLU A 31 -5.61 9.18 8.92
C GLU A 31 -4.13 8.78 8.94
N LEU A 32 -3.43 9.11 7.85
CA LEU A 32 -1.99 8.89 7.77
C LEU A 32 -1.27 9.94 8.62
N GLY A 33 -0.53 9.49 9.64
CA GLY A 33 0.24 10.38 10.51
C GLY A 33 1.47 11.02 9.85
N ASN A 34 1.91 10.52 8.69
CA ASN A 34 3.06 11.04 7.96
C ASN A 34 2.61 11.81 6.71
N PRO A 35 2.84 13.14 6.61
CA PRO A 35 2.48 13.94 5.45
C PRO A 35 3.14 13.47 4.14
N HIS A 36 4.34 12.88 4.20
CA HIS A 36 5.01 12.37 3.00
C HIS A 36 4.30 11.18 2.38
N ALA A 37 3.49 10.44 3.16
CA ALA A 37 2.70 9.32 2.64
C ALA A 37 1.50 9.80 1.79
N LEU A 38 1.15 11.09 1.87
CA LEU A 38 0.05 11.71 1.11
C LEU A 38 0.54 12.47 -0.12
N ASP A 39 1.84 12.46 -0.41
CA ASP A 39 2.44 13.21 -1.51
C ASP A 39 2.31 12.45 -2.85
N PRO A 40 1.45 12.89 -3.79
CA PRO A 40 1.22 12.19 -5.04
C PRO A 40 2.39 12.33 -6.01
N GLU A 41 3.18 13.42 -5.95
CA GLU A 41 4.33 13.62 -6.83
C GLU A 41 5.44 12.64 -6.46
N ARG A 42 5.72 12.49 -5.16
CA ARG A 42 6.65 11.48 -4.66
C ARG A 42 6.18 10.08 -4.97
N ALA A 43 4.89 9.77 -4.79
CA ALA A 43 4.36 8.45 -5.10
C ALA A 43 4.60 8.07 -6.58
N ARG A 44 4.42 9.01 -7.52
CA ARG A 44 4.71 8.82 -8.94
C ARG A 44 6.19 8.59 -9.22
N GLU A 45 7.07 9.41 -8.65
CA GLU A 45 8.53 9.27 -8.80
C GLU A 45 8.99 7.88 -8.32
N TRP A 46 8.48 7.44 -7.18
CA TRP A 46 8.79 6.13 -6.61
C TRP A 46 8.33 4.98 -7.50
N TRP A 47 7.13 5.10 -8.08
CA TRP A 47 6.64 4.11 -9.05
C TRP A 47 7.60 3.97 -10.23
N GLU A 48 7.96 5.08 -10.88
CA GLU A 48 8.87 5.11 -12.03
C GLU A 48 10.24 4.50 -11.70
N TYR A 49 10.78 4.83 -10.52
CA TYR A 49 12.06 4.28 -10.06
C TYR A 49 11.97 2.76 -9.83
N SER A 50 10.89 2.29 -9.20
CA SER A 50 10.68 0.87 -8.91
C SER A 50 10.53 0.04 -10.19
N GLU A 51 9.79 0.55 -11.19
CA GLU A 51 9.65 -0.09 -12.51
C GLU A 51 11.00 -0.23 -13.20
N LYS A 52 11.83 0.82 -13.17
CA LYS A 52 13.18 0.79 -13.73
C LYS A 52 14.04 -0.28 -13.05
N MET A 53 14.08 -0.29 -11.72
CA MET A 53 14.88 -1.26 -10.95
C MET A 53 14.48 -2.70 -11.24
N VAL A 54 13.18 -2.99 -11.31
CA VAL A 54 12.68 -4.35 -11.59
C VAL A 54 12.98 -4.74 -13.03
N SER A 55 12.77 -3.84 -13.99
CA SER A 55 13.02 -4.08 -15.41
C SER A 55 14.50 -4.37 -15.69
N GLU A 56 15.42 -3.65 -15.07
CA GLU A 56 16.86 -3.90 -15.18
C GLU A 56 17.22 -5.30 -14.66
N LYS A 57 16.72 -5.68 -13.47
CA LYS A 57 16.94 -7.03 -12.91
C LYS A 57 16.35 -8.15 -13.76
N ILE A 58 15.23 -7.93 -14.43
CA ILE A 58 14.62 -8.93 -15.32
C ILE A 58 15.50 -9.14 -16.56
N LYS A 59 16.05 -8.06 -17.14
CA LYS A 59 16.95 -8.14 -18.30
C LYS A 59 18.24 -8.89 -17.99
N GLU A 60 18.80 -8.73 -16.79
CA GLU A 60 19.99 -9.48 -16.35
C GLU A 60 19.77 -10.99 -16.20
N ARG A 61 18.51 -11.42 -16.07
CA ARG A 61 18.14 -12.84 -15.88
C ARG A 61 17.73 -13.54 -17.18
N GLN A 62 17.66 -12.82 -18.30
CA GLN A 62 17.35 -13.34 -19.63
C GLN A 62 18.63 -13.52 -20.44
#